data_AF-A0A0X3TXQ7-F1
#
_entry.id   AF-A0A0X3TXQ7-F1
#
_cell.length_a   1.000
_cell.length_b   1.000
_cell.length_c   1.000
_cell.angle_alpha   90.00
_cell.angle_beta   90.00
_cell.angle_gamma   90.00
#
_symmetry.space_group_name_H-M   'P 1'
#
loop_
_entity.id
_entity.type
_entity.pdbx_description
1 polymer ?
#
loop_
_entity_poly.entity_id
_entity_poly.type
_entity_poly.pdbx_seq_one_letter_code
_entity_poly.pdbx_strand_id
1 'polypeptide(L)'
;MAQDGIISHGVDALIDKLRNDGVAAGQADAEKLRADARAEAAKILAEAKREADAYQKKARSESDNYRSAGEEALNTAMRDAVLTMKAGLTDRFREDVERLVTKEMADPDLLRQMILEVVGRAAEGANLDGELHVILPAKVATQQDIKQNADDIQSGKLTKFVLGLTADMLREQVELHASDDVQDGIRVRADDQGVVLDLTDKAVAALLMEHLQPRFRAVLEGVIR
;
A
#
# COMPACT_ATOMS: atom_id res chain seq x y z
N MET A 1 -110.71 0.76 53.38
CA MET A 1 -109.54 -0.09 53.10
C MET A 1 -109.26 -0.32 51.61
N ALA A 2 -109.95 0.34 50.66
CA ALA A 2 -109.74 0.13 49.22
C ALA A 2 -108.81 1.16 48.53
N GLN A 3 -108.47 2.28 49.18
CA GLN A 3 -107.59 3.32 48.61
C GLN A 3 -106.09 3.07 48.85
N ASP A 4 -105.71 2.35 49.91
CA ASP A 4 -104.29 2.01 50.18
C ASP A 4 -103.69 1.01 49.18
N GLY A 5 -104.50 0.11 48.61
CA GLY A 5 -104.02 -0.90 47.64
C GLY A 5 -103.62 -0.31 46.28
N ILE A 6 -104.30 0.74 45.82
CA ILE A 6 -104.05 1.37 44.51
C ILE A 6 -102.81 2.29 44.55
N ILE A 7 -102.56 2.95 45.69
CA ILE A 7 -101.38 3.81 45.89
C ILE A 7 -100.11 2.95 46.00
N SER A 8 -100.17 1.79 46.66
CA SER A 8 -99.05 0.82 46.71
C SER A 8 -98.66 0.34 45.31
N HIS A 9 -99.63 -0.06 44.47
CA HIS A 9 -99.35 -0.59 43.13
C HIS A 9 -98.74 0.45 42.18
N GLY A 10 -99.08 1.73 42.32
CA GLY A 10 -98.49 2.82 41.51
C GLY A 10 -97.04 3.13 41.87
N VAL A 11 -96.68 3.04 43.16
CA VAL A 11 -95.30 3.23 43.64
C VAL A 11 -94.43 2.05 43.24
N ASP A 12 -94.92 0.81 43.39
CA ASP A 12 -94.20 -0.40 42.98
C ASP A 12 -93.92 -0.42 41.48
N ALA A 13 -94.90 -0.04 40.65
CA ALA A 13 -94.73 0.06 39.19
C ALA A 13 -93.72 1.16 38.79
N LEU A 14 -93.68 2.28 39.50
CA LEU A 14 -92.70 3.35 39.27
C LEU A 14 -91.29 2.92 39.68
N ILE A 15 -91.14 2.22 40.80
CA ILE A 15 -89.86 1.66 41.27
C ILE A 15 -89.33 0.62 40.27
N ASP A 16 -90.20 -0.29 39.81
CA ASP A 16 -89.83 -1.28 38.81
C ASP A 16 -89.41 -0.62 37.49
N LYS A 17 -90.13 0.42 37.06
CA LYS A 17 -89.76 1.19 35.88
C LYS A 17 -88.43 1.92 36.05
N LEU A 18 -88.21 2.62 37.17
CA LEU A 18 -86.93 3.30 37.45
C LEU A 18 -85.77 2.32 37.51
N ARG A 19 -85.99 1.14 38.12
CA ARG A 19 -84.98 0.08 38.20
C ARG A 19 -84.66 -0.44 36.81
N ASN A 20 -85.66 -0.73 35.99
CA ASN A 20 -85.46 -1.25 34.63
C ASN A 20 -84.79 -0.21 33.73
N ASP A 21 -85.23 1.05 33.79
CA ASP A 21 -84.64 2.15 33.01
C ASP A 21 -83.19 2.41 33.44
N GLY A 22 -82.90 2.34 34.75
CA GLY A 22 -81.54 2.48 35.29
C GLY A 22 -80.63 1.29 34.93
N VAL A 23 -81.14 0.06 34.97
CA VAL A 23 -80.41 -1.14 34.53
C VAL A 23 -80.14 -1.09 33.03
N ALA A 24 -81.13 -0.69 32.22
CA ALA A 24 -80.97 -0.57 30.77
C ALA A 24 -79.95 0.52 30.40
N ALA A 25 -80.01 1.69 31.05
CA ALA A 25 -79.03 2.76 30.86
C ALA A 25 -77.61 2.30 31.27
N GLY A 26 -77.47 1.63 32.42
CA GLY A 26 -76.19 1.10 32.88
C GLY A 26 -75.63 0.01 31.97
N GLN A 27 -76.48 -0.84 31.39
CA GLN A 27 -76.07 -1.83 30.40
C GLN A 27 -75.58 -1.16 29.11
N ALA A 28 -76.30 -0.15 28.61
CA ALA A 28 -75.91 0.61 27.43
C ALA A 28 -74.56 1.34 27.63
N ASP A 29 -74.36 1.98 28.79
CA ASP A 29 -73.09 2.65 29.11
C ASP A 29 -71.94 1.65 29.26
N ALA A 30 -72.18 0.49 29.87
CA ALA A 30 -71.18 -0.57 29.99
C ALA A 30 -70.80 -1.17 28.63
N GLU A 31 -71.77 -1.35 27.72
CA GLU A 31 -71.51 -1.78 26.35
C GLU A 31 -70.68 -0.75 25.59
N LYS A 32 -71.04 0.53 25.71
CA LYS A 32 -70.27 1.63 25.10
C LYS A 32 -68.83 1.67 25.62
N LEU A 33 -68.64 1.61 26.95
CA LEU A 33 -67.31 1.59 27.55
C LEU A 33 -66.47 0.39 27.07
N ARG A 34 -67.08 -0.79 26.95
CA ARG A 34 -66.41 -1.98 26.41
C ARG A 34 -66.06 -1.83 24.94
N ALA A 35 -66.94 -1.20 24.15
CA ALA A 35 -66.67 -0.93 22.74
C ALA A 35 -65.50 0.05 22.58
N ASP A 36 -65.50 1.16 23.34
CA ASP A 36 -64.44 2.17 23.32
C ASP A 36 -63.10 1.57 23.77
N ALA A 37 -63.09 0.78 24.85
CA ALA A 37 -61.88 0.11 25.33
C ALA A 37 -61.32 -0.90 24.31
N ARG A 38 -62.19 -1.64 23.62
CA ARG A 38 -61.79 -2.56 22.54
C ARG A 38 -61.22 -1.80 21.34
N ALA A 39 -61.82 -0.66 20.99
CA ALA A 39 -61.34 0.18 19.90
C ALA A 39 -59.95 0.75 20.20
N GLU A 40 -59.72 1.25 21.41
CA GLU A 40 -58.42 1.78 21.83
C GLU A 40 -57.36 0.66 21.90
N ALA A 41 -57.71 -0.51 22.44
CA ALA A 41 -56.81 -1.66 22.46
C ALA A 41 -56.43 -2.12 21.05
N ALA A 42 -57.39 -2.13 20.11
CA ALA A 42 -57.13 -2.44 18.71
C ALA A 42 -56.20 -1.41 18.05
N LYS A 43 -56.37 -0.12 18.38
CA LYS A 43 -55.51 0.95 17.90
C LYS A 43 -54.07 0.82 18.41
N ILE A 44 -53.89 0.60 19.71
CA ILE A 44 -52.56 0.36 20.32
C ILE A 44 -51.88 -0.85 19.68
N LEU A 45 -52.61 -1.96 19.49
CA LEU A 45 -52.07 -3.15 18.85
C LEU A 45 -51.68 -2.91 17.38
N ALA A 46 -52.48 -2.12 16.65
CA ALA A 46 -52.17 -1.77 15.27
C ALA A 46 -50.94 -0.87 15.15
N GLU A 47 -50.78 0.08 16.07
CA GLU A 47 -49.62 0.97 16.14
C GLU A 47 -48.36 0.20 16.53
N ALA A 48 -48.41 -0.60 17.58
CA ALA A 48 -47.29 -1.46 18.00
C ALA A 48 -46.85 -2.43 16.89
N LYS A 49 -47.80 -3.00 16.12
CA LYS A 49 -47.48 -3.84 14.96
C LYS A 49 -46.78 -3.04 13.85
N ARG A 50 -47.27 -1.85 13.52
CA ARG A 50 -46.62 -0.99 12.52
C ARG A 50 -45.20 -0.61 12.93
N GLU A 51 -45.00 -0.23 14.19
CA GLU A 51 -43.68 0.08 14.71
C GLU A 51 -42.76 -1.13 14.65
N ALA A 52 -43.22 -2.30 15.09
CA ALA A 52 -42.45 -3.55 15.04
C ALA A 52 -42.04 -3.90 13.60
N ASP A 53 -42.95 -3.79 12.64
CA ASP A 53 -42.67 -4.04 11.22
C ASP A 53 -41.67 -3.02 10.67
N ALA A 54 -41.79 -1.74 11.05
CA ALA A 54 -40.87 -0.69 10.65
C ALA A 54 -39.46 -0.93 11.22
N TYR A 55 -39.36 -1.29 12.50
CA TYR A 55 -38.09 -1.67 13.14
C TYR A 55 -37.47 -2.89 12.47
N GLN A 56 -38.27 -3.93 12.18
CA GLN A 56 -37.75 -5.13 11.52
C GLN A 56 -37.24 -4.82 10.11
N LYS A 57 -37.98 -3.99 9.34
CA LYS A 57 -37.54 -3.56 8.01
C LYS A 57 -36.26 -2.74 8.07
N LYS A 58 -36.16 -1.81 9.02
CA LYS A 58 -34.96 -1.00 9.24
C LYS A 58 -33.76 -1.87 9.60
N ALA A 59 -33.92 -2.77 10.56
CA ALA A 59 -32.86 -3.69 10.99
C ALA A 59 -32.36 -4.59 9.84
N ARG A 60 -33.27 -5.09 8.99
CA ARG A 60 -32.89 -5.85 7.78
C ARG A 60 -32.08 -5.00 6.82
N SER A 61 -32.55 -3.80 6.50
CA SER A 61 -31.84 -2.89 5.60
C SER A 61 -30.46 -2.52 6.13
N GLU A 62 -30.33 -2.25 7.44
CA GLU A 62 -29.04 -1.94 8.06
C GLU A 62 -28.10 -3.16 8.03
N SER A 63 -28.62 -4.36 8.29
CA SER A 63 -27.85 -5.60 8.19
C SER A 63 -27.35 -5.87 6.77
N ASP A 64 -28.19 -5.69 5.77
CA ASP A 64 -27.82 -5.89 4.36
C ASP A 64 -26.78 -4.87 3.90
N ASN A 65 -26.94 -3.61 4.32
CA ASN A 65 -25.96 -2.56 4.07
C ASN A 65 -24.62 -2.86 4.76
N TYR A 66 -24.65 -3.29 6.03
CA TYR A 66 -23.44 -3.63 6.77
C TYR A 66 -22.71 -4.81 6.15
N ARG A 67 -23.45 -5.84 5.71
CA ARG A 67 -22.88 -6.98 4.99
C ARG A 67 -22.21 -6.54 3.70
N SER A 68 -22.90 -5.76 2.88
CA SER A 68 -22.38 -5.29 1.58
C SER A 68 -21.13 -4.44 1.76
N ALA A 69 -21.16 -3.51 2.73
CA ALA A 69 -20.00 -2.69 3.08
C ALA A 69 -18.83 -3.53 3.61
N GLY A 70 -19.11 -4.57 4.40
CA GLY A 70 -18.09 -5.50 4.89
C GLY A 70 -17.45 -6.32 3.77
N GLU A 71 -18.24 -6.81 2.81
CA GLU A 71 -17.73 -7.52 1.63
C GLU A 71 -16.84 -6.61 0.77
N GLU A 72 -17.24 -5.35 0.55
CA GLU A 72 -16.44 -4.36 -0.18
C GLU A 72 -15.14 -3.98 0.55
N ALA A 73 -15.21 -3.80 1.87
CA ALA A 73 -14.03 -3.53 2.70
C ALA A 73 -13.04 -4.70 2.66
N LEU A 74 -13.54 -5.95 2.71
CA LEU A 74 -12.69 -7.13 2.62
C LEU A 74 -12.03 -7.24 1.24
N ASN A 75 -12.77 -6.99 0.16
CA ASN A 75 -12.23 -6.97 -1.20
C ASN A 75 -11.11 -5.92 -1.36
N THR A 76 -11.32 -4.74 -0.78
CA THR A 76 -10.32 -3.67 -0.77
C THR A 76 -9.07 -4.10 0.00
N ALA A 77 -9.24 -4.63 1.22
CA ALA A 77 -8.13 -5.12 2.04
C ALA A 77 -7.34 -6.24 1.35
N MET A 78 -8.00 -7.17 0.66
CA MET A 78 -7.33 -8.21 -0.11
C MET A 78 -6.51 -7.63 -1.26
N ARG A 79 -7.06 -6.67 -2.00
CA ARG A 79 -6.34 -5.97 -3.07
C ARG A 79 -5.11 -5.26 -2.53
N ASP A 80 -5.27 -4.53 -1.43
CA ASP A 80 -4.18 -3.77 -0.80
C ASP A 80 -3.10 -4.70 -0.26
N ALA A 81 -3.47 -5.85 0.32
CA ALA A 81 -2.52 -6.86 0.75
C ALA A 81 -1.66 -7.39 -0.41
N VAL A 82 -2.29 -7.71 -1.56
CA VAL A 82 -1.58 -8.17 -2.76
C VAL A 82 -0.67 -7.06 -3.32
N LEU A 83 -1.13 -5.82 -3.40
CA LEU A 83 -0.34 -4.69 -3.88
C LEU A 83 0.87 -4.42 -2.97
N THR A 84 0.66 -4.44 -1.65
CA THR A 84 1.71 -4.25 -0.65
C THR A 84 2.77 -5.35 -0.75
N MET A 85 2.34 -6.61 -0.90
CA MET A 85 3.27 -7.73 -1.09
C MET A 85 4.09 -7.57 -2.38
N LYS A 86 3.45 -7.21 -3.50
CA LYS A 86 4.14 -6.99 -4.79
C LYS A 86 5.16 -5.86 -4.71
N ALA A 87 4.81 -4.75 -4.05
CA ALA A 87 5.72 -3.64 -3.82
C ALA A 87 6.93 -4.09 -2.99
N GLY A 88 6.69 -4.75 -1.84
CA GLY A 88 7.76 -5.25 -0.97
C GLY A 88 8.70 -6.23 -1.67
N LEU A 89 8.18 -7.14 -2.52
CA LEU A 89 9.01 -8.04 -3.33
C LEU A 89 9.84 -7.29 -4.37
N THR A 90 9.28 -6.25 -4.99
CA THR A 90 10.00 -5.42 -5.98
C THR A 90 11.13 -4.63 -5.34
N ASP A 91 10.88 -4.04 -4.17
CA ASP A 91 11.89 -3.29 -3.44
C ASP A 91 12.99 -4.22 -2.94
N ARG A 92 12.64 -5.40 -2.41
CA ARG A 92 13.63 -6.39 -1.99
C ARG A 92 14.49 -6.89 -3.15
N PHE A 93 13.87 -7.12 -4.31
CA PHE A 93 14.60 -7.51 -5.51
C PHE A 93 15.59 -6.41 -5.95
N ARG A 94 15.18 -5.13 -5.90
CA ARG A 94 16.08 -4.00 -6.18
C ARG A 94 17.28 -4.00 -5.23
N GLU A 95 17.05 -4.12 -3.92
CA GLU A 95 18.12 -4.17 -2.91
C GLU A 95 19.09 -5.33 -3.16
N ASP A 96 18.58 -6.50 -3.54
CA ASP A 96 19.42 -7.66 -3.83
C ASP A 96 20.25 -7.48 -5.10
N VAL A 97 19.70 -6.85 -6.14
CA VAL A 97 20.44 -6.49 -7.36
C VAL A 97 21.51 -5.46 -7.05
N GLU A 98 21.17 -4.37 -6.36
CA GLU A 98 22.14 -3.33 -5.96
C GLU A 98 23.28 -3.95 -5.15
N ARG A 99 22.96 -4.74 -4.11
CA ARG A 99 23.96 -5.41 -3.28
C ARG A 99 24.87 -6.35 -4.07
N LEU A 100 24.32 -7.11 -5.03
CA LEU A 100 25.12 -8.00 -5.85
C LEU A 100 26.03 -7.20 -6.79
N VAL A 101 25.50 -6.18 -7.45
CA VAL A 101 26.28 -5.31 -8.36
C VAL A 101 27.40 -4.59 -7.60
N THR A 102 27.11 -3.96 -6.45
CA THR A 102 28.14 -3.31 -5.63
C THR A 102 29.24 -4.29 -5.23
N LYS A 103 28.87 -5.52 -4.83
CA LYS A 103 29.88 -6.54 -4.49
C LYS A 103 30.78 -6.88 -5.68
N GLU A 104 30.23 -7.09 -6.87
CA GLU A 104 31.02 -7.41 -8.06
C GLU A 104 31.84 -6.20 -8.53
N MET A 105 31.30 -4.98 -8.43
CA MET A 105 31.98 -3.73 -8.79
C MET A 105 33.14 -3.35 -7.86
N ALA A 106 33.19 -3.95 -6.67
CA ALA A 106 34.31 -3.82 -5.76
C ALA A 106 35.48 -4.77 -6.11
N ASP A 107 35.29 -5.73 -7.02
CA ASP A 107 36.32 -6.69 -7.43
C ASP A 107 37.43 -6.00 -8.25
N PRO A 108 38.69 -6.00 -7.77
CA PRO A 108 39.82 -5.42 -8.50
C PRO A 108 39.99 -6.00 -9.92
N ASP A 109 39.71 -7.28 -10.14
CA ASP A 109 39.87 -7.91 -11.45
C ASP A 109 38.81 -7.40 -12.44
N LEU A 110 37.57 -7.20 -11.98
CA LEU A 110 36.51 -6.62 -12.80
C LEU A 110 36.81 -5.16 -13.13
N LEU A 111 37.24 -4.36 -12.14
CA LEU A 111 37.64 -2.97 -12.36
C LEU A 111 38.76 -2.87 -13.40
N ARG A 112 39.79 -3.73 -13.28
CA ARG A 112 40.88 -3.81 -14.25
C ARG A 112 40.37 -4.12 -15.65
N GLN A 113 39.47 -5.09 -15.80
CA GLN A 113 38.87 -5.45 -17.09
C GLN A 113 38.04 -4.29 -17.66
N MET A 114 37.22 -3.63 -16.85
CA MET A 114 36.40 -2.50 -17.27
C MET A 114 37.25 -1.34 -17.80
N ILE A 115 38.33 -1.00 -17.09
CA ILE A 115 39.24 0.08 -17.51
C ILE A 115 39.87 -0.27 -18.87
N LEU A 116 40.39 -1.49 -19.02
CA LEU A 116 41.02 -1.93 -20.27
C LEU A 116 40.03 -1.97 -21.44
N GLU A 117 38.79 -2.39 -21.21
CA GLU A 117 37.75 -2.45 -22.24
C GLU A 117 37.28 -1.04 -22.65
N VAL A 118 37.01 -0.15 -21.69
CA VAL A 118 36.57 1.23 -21.99
C VAL A 118 37.67 2.00 -22.70
N VAL A 119 38.90 1.95 -22.17
CA VAL A 119 40.06 2.52 -22.83
C VAL A 119 40.20 1.88 -24.21
N GLY A 120 40.23 0.56 -24.29
CA GLY A 120 40.33 -0.25 -25.51
C GLY A 120 39.43 0.27 -26.63
N ARG A 121 38.13 0.32 -26.38
CA ARG A 121 37.10 0.81 -27.32
C ARG A 121 37.26 2.29 -27.67
N ALA A 122 37.67 3.12 -26.72
CA ALA A 122 37.85 4.55 -26.96
C ALA A 122 38.86 4.82 -28.09
N ALA A 123 39.92 4.01 -28.25
CA ALA A 123 40.85 4.19 -29.37
C ALA A 123 40.58 3.33 -30.61
N GLU A 124 39.65 2.37 -30.54
CA GLU A 124 39.24 1.61 -31.72
C GLU A 124 38.08 2.27 -32.48
N GLY A 125 37.23 3.02 -31.77
CA GLY A 125 35.88 3.32 -32.26
C GLY A 125 35.43 4.78 -32.22
N ALA A 126 36.22 5.73 -31.76
CA ALA A 126 35.78 7.12 -31.70
C ALA A 126 36.92 8.07 -32.02
N ASN A 127 36.60 9.17 -32.71
CA ASN A 127 37.38 10.41 -32.68
C ASN A 127 37.40 10.99 -31.25
N LEU A 128 37.80 10.21 -30.25
CA LEU A 128 38.16 10.71 -28.92
C LEU A 128 39.61 11.17 -29.05
N ASP A 129 39.81 12.27 -29.79
CA ASP A 129 41.08 12.96 -29.89
C ASP A 129 41.26 13.78 -28.59
N GLY A 130 41.65 13.11 -27.50
CA GLY A 130 41.70 13.77 -26.21
C GLY A 130 42.21 12.91 -25.07
N GLU A 131 42.62 13.59 -24.00
CA GLU A 131 43.02 12.96 -22.75
C GLU A 131 41.79 12.34 -22.06
N LEU A 132 41.89 11.05 -21.72
CA LEU A 132 40.81 10.30 -21.08
C LEU A 132 41.08 10.23 -19.58
N HIS A 133 40.15 10.74 -18.77
CA HIS A 133 40.25 10.69 -17.32
C HIS A 133 39.37 9.57 -16.78
N VAL A 134 39.99 8.57 -16.15
CA VAL A 134 39.30 7.48 -15.46
C VAL A 134 39.33 7.76 -13.96
N ILE A 135 38.16 7.98 -13.39
CA ILE A 135 37.94 8.27 -11.98
C ILE A 135 37.57 6.96 -11.27
N LEU A 136 38.32 6.65 -10.22
CA LEU A 136 38.26 5.41 -9.45
C LEU A 136 37.93 5.71 -7.99
N PRO A 137 37.41 4.72 -7.24
CA PRO A 137 37.27 4.84 -5.80
C PRO A 137 38.62 5.11 -5.13
N ALA A 138 38.61 5.93 -4.08
CA ALA A 138 39.79 6.12 -3.24
C ALA A 138 40.18 4.86 -2.44
N LYS A 139 39.24 3.91 -2.25
CA LYS A 139 39.38 2.73 -1.38
C LYS A 139 40.04 1.50 -2.02
N VAL A 140 40.59 1.59 -3.23
CA VAL A 140 41.15 0.40 -3.90
C VAL A 140 42.47 -0.06 -3.28
N ALA A 141 43.09 0.71 -2.38
CA ALA A 141 44.32 0.30 -1.70
C ALA A 141 44.04 -0.43 -0.37
N THR A 142 44.56 -1.65 -0.22
CA THR A 142 44.48 -2.34 1.08
C THR A 142 45.43 -1.68 2.10
N GLN A 143 45.17 -1.85 3.40
CA GLN A 143 46.07 -1.34 4.46
C GLN A 143 47.53 -1.82 4.32
N GLN A 144 47.76 -2.91 3.60
CA GLN A 144 49.09 -3.47 3.35
C GLN A 144 49.80 -2.71 2.21
N ASP A 145 49.05 -2.31 1.17
CA ASP A 145 49.54 -1.52 0.03
C ASP A 145 49.87 -0.08 0.43
N ILE A 146 49.03 0.52 1.28
CA ILE A 146 49.20 1.89 1.81
C ILE A 146 50.48 2.01 2.67
N LYS A 147 50.84 0.94 3.41
CA LYS A 147 52.02 0.93 4.27
C LYS A 147 53.34 0.83 3.50
N GLN A 148 53.32 0.28 2.29
CA GLN A 148 54.54 0.09 1.50
C GLN A 148 54.85 1.30 0.59
N ASN A 149 53.85 2.07 0.17
CA ASN A 149 54.02 3.20 -0.75
C ASN A 149 53.21 4.43 -0.29
N ALA A 150 53.55 4.97 0.89
CA ALA A 150 52.84 6.08 1.53
C ALA A 150 52.89 7.41 0.74
N ASP A 151 53.94 7.62 -0.07
CA ASP A 151 54.15 8.88 -0.81
C ASP A 151 53.31 9.00 -2.09
N ASP A 152 52.79 7.89 -2.63
CA ASP A 152 52.09 7.85 -3.92
C ASP A 152 50.55 7.98 -3.83
N ILE A 153 50.01 8.06 -2.61
CA ILE A 153 48.56 8.10 -2.30
C ILE A 153 47.87 9.30 -2.97
N GLN A 154 48.56 10.43 -3.12
CA GLN A 154 47.95 11.66 -3.64
C GLN A 154 47.91 11.76 -5.18
N SER A 155 48.44 10.77 -5.90
CA SER A 155 48.67 10.87 -7.35
C SER A 155 47.95 9.82 -8.20
N GLY A 156 47.04 9.02 -7.62
CA GLY A 156 46.35 7.93 -8.34
C GLY A 156 47.23 6.73 -8.72
N LYS A 157 48.54 6.81 -8.49
CA LYS A 157 49.53 5.75 -8.79
C LYS A 157 49.32 4.46 -7.99
N LEU A 158 48.83 4.55 -6.75
CA LEU A 158 48.60 3.38 -5.90
C LEU A 158 47.46 2.51 -6.46
N THR A 159 46.39 3.11 -6.97
CA THR A 159 45.28 2.39 -7.61
C THR A 159 45.75 1.69 -8.89
N LYS A 160 46.59 2.36 -9.70
CA LYS A 160 47.25 1.75 -10.87
C LYS A 160 48.06 0.51 -10.51
N PHE A 161 48.80 0.57 -9.41
CA PHE A 161 49.62 -0.53 -8.91
C PHE A 161 48.78 -1.70 -8.38
N VAL A 162 47.74 -1.44 -7.59
CA VAL A 162 46.86 -2.49 -7.05
C VAL A 162 46.13 -3.24 -8.16
N LEU A 163 45.70 -2.53 -9.20
CA LEU A 163 45.06 -3.14 -10.37
C LEU A 163 46.07 -3.78 -11.35
N GLY A 164 47.37 -3.71 -11.06
CA GLY A 164 48.43 -4.27 -11.91
C GLY A 164 48.43 -3.70 -13.33
N LEU A 165 48.09 -2.42 -13.50
CA LEU A 165 48.02 -1.74 -14.79
C LEU A 165 49.38 -1.13 -15.14
N THR A 166 49.97 -1.50 -16.28
CA THR A 166 51.22 -0.90 -16.75
C THR A 166 50.98 0.34 -17.60
N ALA A 167 52.03 1.17 -17.78
CA ALA A 167 51.97 2.29 -18.71
C ALA A 167 51.82 1.85 -20.18
N ASP A 168 52.26 0.64 -20.54
CA ASP A 168 52.07 0.11 -21.90
C ASP A 168 50.64 -0.44 -22.11
N MET A 169 49.99 -0.91 -21.04
CA MET A 169 48.61 -1.40 -21.07
C MET A 169 47.58 -0.28 -21.16
N LEU A 170 47.92 0.88 -20.61
CA LEU A 170 47.14 2.10 -20.75
C LEU A 170 47.70 2.87 -21.94
N ARG A 171 46.87 3.52 -22.74
CA ARG A 171 47.41 4.32 -23.85
C ARG A 171 48.06 5.59 -23.31
N GLU A 172 48.95 6.22 -24.09
CA GLU A 172 49.71 7.41 -23.69
C GLU A 172 48.85 8.61 -23.26
N GLN A 173 47.54 8.59 -23.53
CA GLN A 173 46.58 9.68 -23.26
C GLN A 173 45.55 9.33 -22.17
N VAL A 174 45.84 8.38 -21.26
CA VAL A 174 44.92 8.00 -20.17
C VAL A 174 45.47 8.42 -18.81
N GLU A 175 44.72 9.27 -18.11
CA GLU A 175 44.98 9.62 -16.72
C GLU A 175 44.04 8.89 -15.77
N LEU A 176 44.60 8.39 -14.65
CA LEU A 176 43.83 7.76 -13.59
C LEU A 176 43.73 8.70 -12.38
N HIS A 177 42.50 8.99 -11.97
CA HIS A 177 42.17 9.85 -10.84
C HIS A 177 41.50 9.02 -9.74
N ALA A 178 41.82 9.28 -8.48
CA ALA A 178 41.11 8.69 -7.34
C ALA A 178 40.16 9.73 -6.73
N SER A 179 38.95 9.33 -6.36
CA SER A 179 37.95 10.19 -5.76
C SER A 179 37.13 9.47 -4.69
N ASP A 180 36.72 10.20 -3.65
CA ASP A 180 35.79 9.72 -2.63
C ASP A 180 34.32 9.75 -3.09
N ASP A 181 34.01 10.47 -4.18
CA ASP A 181 32.65 10.53 -4.76
C ASP A 181 32.22 9.20 -5.39
N VAL A 182 33.20 8.41 -5.85
CA VAL A 182 32.98 7.08 -6.40
C VAL A 182 33.29 6.06 -5.30
N GLN A 183 32.28 5.31 -4.85
CA GLN A 183 32.48 4.26 -3.84
C GLN A 183 32.94 2.94 -4.48
N ASP A 184 32.26 2.49 -5.54
CA ASP A 184 32.54 1.27 -6.28
C ASP A 184 32.31 1.48 -7.79
N GLY A 185 32.99 0.70 -8.64
CA GLY A 185 32.97 0.88 -10.09
C GLY A 185 33.90 1.98 -10.59
N ILE A 186 33.67 2.52 -11.80
CA ILE A 186 34.49 3.59 -12.40
C ILE A 186 33.64 4.67 -13.09
N ARG A 187 34.19 5.87 -13.25
CA ARG A 187 33.62 6.91 -14.11
C ARG A 187 34.67 7.37 -15.11
N VAL A 188 34.30 7.51 -16.37
CA VAL A 188 35.22 7.93 -17.44
C VAL A 188 34.76 9.24 -18.03
N ARG A 189 35.68 10.19 -18.21
CA ARG A 189 35.43 11.49 -18.82
C ARG A 189 36.39 11.71 -19.99
N ALA A 190 35.86 12.22 -21.09
CA ALA A 190 36.63 12.77 -22.19
C ALA A 190 36.57 14.30 -22.15
N ASP A 191 37.74 14.95 -22.05
CA ASP A 191 37.86 16.39 -21.84
C ASP A 191 37.38 17.23 -23.04
N ASP A 192 37.55 16.71 -24.25
CA ASP A 192 37.24 17.37 -25.52
C ASP A 192 35.74 17.32 -25.88
N GLN A 193 34.98 16.37 -25.35
CA GLN A 193 33.59 16.11 -25.75
C GLN A 193 32.55 16.31 -24.65
N GLY A 194 32.96 16.56 -23.41
CA GLY A 194 32.03 16.67 -22.27
C GLY A 194 31.23 15.39 -22.00
N VAL A 195 31.68 14.25 -22.56
CA VAL A 195 31.04 12.95 -22.41
C VAL A 195 31.51 12.34 -21.09
N VAL A 196 30.55 11.96 -20.25
CA VAL A 196 30.79 11.22 -19.01
C VAL A 196 30.11 9.86 -19.14
N LEU A 197 30.92 8.81 -19.09
CA LEU A 197 30.45 7.44 -18.97
C LEU A 197 30.50 7.05 -17.49
N ASP A 198 29.33 6.89 -16.88
CA ASP A 198 29.20 6.46 -15.50
C ASP A 198 28.99 4.93 -15.44
N LEU A 199 30.00 4.23 -14.94
CA LEU A 199 29.98 2.78 -14.69
C LEU A 199 30.15 2.52 -13.18
N THR A 200 29.58 3.38 -12.35
CA THR A 200 29.50 3.13 -10.90
C THR A 200 28.52 2.01 -10.61
N ASP A 201 28.67 1.39 -9.44
CA ASP A 201 27.77 0.36 -8.95
C ASP A 201 26.29 0.78 -9.00
N LYS A 202 25.98 2.01 -8.60
CA LYS A 202 24.61 2.57 -8.63
C LYS A 202 24.09 2.72 -10.06
N ALA A 203 24.93 3.22 -10.98
CA ALA A 203 24.53 3.41 -12.37
C ALA A 203 24.27 2.06 -13.07
N VAL A 204 25.16 1.10 -12.86
CA VAL A 204 25.02 -0.26 -13.42
C VAL A 204 23.81 -0.98 -12.81
N ALA A 205 23.62 -0.89 -11.49
CA ALA A 205 22.45 -1.48 -10.83
C ALA A 205 21.14 -0.88 -11.34
N ALA A 206 21.08 0.44 -11.51
CA ALA A 206 19.91 1.12 -12.06
C ALA A 206 19.59 0.64 -13.49
N LEU A 207 20.62 0.55 -14.35
CA LEU A 207 20.47 0.11 -15.74
C LEU A 207 20.03 -1.37 -15.81
N LEU A 208 20.62 -2.25 -14.99
CA LEU A 208 20.17 -3.64 -14.90
C LEU A 208 18.73 -3.72 -14.40
N MET A 209 18.34 -2.89 -13.42
CA MET A 209 16.98 -2.85 -12.91
C MET A 209 15.97 -2.40 -13.96
N GLU A 210 16.31 -1.46 -14.85
CA GLU A 210 15.45 -1.06 -15.97
C GLU A 210 15.12 -2.25 -16.89
N HIS A 211 16.07 -3.16 -17.09
CA HIS A 211 15.89 -4.36 -17.91
C HIS A 211 15.26 -5.54 -17.16
N LEU A 212 15.55 -5.70 -15.86
CA LEU A 212 15.09 -6.82 -15.05
C LEU A 212 13.68 -6.59 -14.50
N GLN A 213 13.31 -5.34 -14.18
CA GLN A 213 12.03 -5.02 -13.55
C GLN A 213 10.81 -5.47 -14.36
N PRO A 214 10.74 -5.26 -15.70
CA PRO A 214 9.60 -5.75 -16.50
C PRO A 214 9.46 -7.27 -16.44
N ARG A 215 10.58 -8.00 -16.48
CA ARG A 215 10.60 -9.47 -16.43
C ARG A 215 10.19 -9.98 -15.04
N PHE A 216 10.71 -9.36 -13.98
CA PHE A 216 10.35 -9.69 -12.61
C PHE A 216 8.85 -9.47 -12.35
N ARG A 217 8.29 -8.35 -12.81
CA ARG A 217 6.84 -8.09 -12.74
C ARG A 217 6.04 -9.14 -13.50
N ALA A 218 6.45 -9.51 -14.69
CA ALA A 218 5.77 -10.53 -15.48
C ALA A 218 5.78 -11.92 -14.80
N VAL A 219 6.84 -12.26 -14.05
CA VAL A 219 6.88 -13.47 -13.20
C VAL A 219 5.92 -13.35 -12.02
N LEU A 220 5.92 -12.21 -11.31
CA LEU A 220 4.98 -11.96 -10.19
C LEU A 220 3.52 -11.96 -10.62
N GLU A 221 3.23 -11.56 -11.85
CA GLU A 221 1.88 -11.54 -12.44
C GLU A 221 1.51 -12.89 -13.08
N GLY A 222 2.42 -13.86 -13.11
CA GLY A 222 2.19 -15.19 -13.68
C GLY A 222 2.06 -15.17 -15.22
N VAL A 223 2.52 -14.11 -15.88
CA VAL A 223 2.53 -13.96 -17.35
C VAL A 223 3.65 -14.82 -17.97
N ILE A 224 4.74 -15.01 -17.22
CA ILE A 224 5.85 -15.88 -17.60
C ILE A 224 5.85 -17.07 -16.63
N ARG A 225 5.76 -18.30 -17.16
CA ARG A 225 5.91 -19.55 -16.42
C ARG A 225 7.35 -20.02 -16.45
#